data_AF-A0A0D0Q0V0-F1
#
_entry.id   AF-A0A0D0Q0V0-F1
#
_cell.length_a   1.000
_cell.length_b   1.000
_cell.length_c   1.000
_cell.angle_alpha   90.00
_cell.angle_beta   90.00
_cell.angle_gamma   90.00
#
_symmetry.space_group_name_H-M   'P 1'
#
loop_
_entity.id
_entity.type
_entity.pdbx_description
1 polymer ?
#
loop_
_entity_poly.entity_id
_entity_poly.type
_entity_poly.pdbx_seq_one_letter_code
_entity_poly.pdbx_strand_id
1 'polypeptide(L)'
;MTESDPDRDPDEHVRYARYRRAFADVVPEDGAGLVARVLTDPDGAMAGSAVREYLDRRAVELFTDPGYPAWRAEMAEVVAANDFVSRRLREWTLLRAAAVGEPWEADELLAATDWCQLHAAETSTAGAVLAALVEGGRTKRIRSAAKSRSRKVK
;
A
#
# COMPACT_ATOMS: atom_id res chain seq x y z
N MET A 1 23.52 -2.29 -16.05
CA MET A 1 23.63 -0.83 -16.26
C MET A 1 22.35 -0.46 -16.98
N THR A 2 21.38 0.08 -16.25
CA THR A 2 19.98 0.18 -16.68
C THR A 2 19.87 1.21 -17.79
N GLU A 3 19.51 0.77 -19.00
CA GLU A 3 19.11 1.63 -20.11
C GLU A 3 17.97 2.54 -19.65
N SER A 4 18.19 3.85 -19.76
CA SER A 4 17.10 4.82 -19.65
C SER A 4 16.26 4.68 -20.90
N ASP A 5 15.00 4.30 -20.71
CA ASP A 5 14.01 4.20 -21.77
C ASP A 5 13.81 5.59 -22.42
N PRO A 6 14.16 5.77 -23.69
CA PRO A 6 14.12 7.08 -24.36
C PRO A 6 12.69 7.56 -24.69
N ASP A 7 11.66 6.73 -24.47
CA ASP A 7 10.25 7.11 -24.65
C ASP A 7 9.65 7.79 -23.41
N ARG A 8 10.43 8.03 -22.36
CA ARG A 8 9.97 8.72 -21.17
C ARG A 8 9.87 10.22 -21.43
N ASP A 9 8.65 10.70 -21.68
CA ASP A 9 8.34 12.12 -21.86
C ASP A 9 8.93 12.92 -20.69
N PRO A 10 9.86 13.86 -20.92
CA PRO A 10 10.44 14.68 -19.86
C PRO A 10 9.38 15.41 -19.05
N ASP A 11 8.20 15.67 -19.61
CA ASP A 11 7.07 16.26 -18.89
C ASP A 11 6.45 15.30 -17.86
N GLU A 12 6.48 13.98 -18.07
CA GLU A 12 6.03 12.97 -17.09
C GLU A 12 6.79 13.14 -15.77
N HIS A 13 8.12 13.20 -15.86
CA HIS A 13 8.98 13.34 -14.69
C HIS A 13 8.70 14.61 -13.90
N VAL A 14 8.45 15.72 -14.61
CA VAL A 14 8.09 17.00 -14.01
C VAL A 14 6.72 16.92 -13.34
N ARG A 15 5.71 16.32 -14.00
CA ARG A 15 4.38 16.11 -13.41
C ARG A 15 4.45 15.21 -12.17
N TYR A 16 5.18 14.11 -12.24
CA TYR A 16 5.38 13.20 -11.12
C TYR A 16 6.03 13.89 -9.92
N ALA A 17 7.11 14.64 -10.14
CA ALA A 17 7.77 15.41 -9.09
C ALA A 17 6.84 16.45 -8.48
N ARG A 18 6.02 17.12 -9.30
CA ARG A 18 5.00 18.07 -8.84
C ARG A 18 3.95 17.40 -7.96
N TYR A 19 3.44 16.23 -8.35
CA TYR A 19 2.47 15.49 -7.54
C TYR A 19 3.05 15.01 -6.21
N ARG A 20 4.28 14.48 -6.21
CA ARG A 20 4.96 14.11 -4.97
C ARG A 20 5.11 15.28 -4.01
N ARG A 21 5.48 16.46 -4.52
CA ARG A 21 5.56 17.68 -3.71
C ARG A 21 4.19 18.10 -3.20
N ALA A 22 3.18 18.13 -4.06
CA ALA A 22 1.82 18.47 -3.65
C ALA A 22 1.32 17.54 -2.54
N PHE A 23 1.55 16.23 -2.65
CA PHE A 23 1.20 15.26 -1.60
C PHE A 23 2.03 15.41 -0.33
N ALA A 24 3.27 15.88 -0.41
CA ALA A 24 4.08 16.16 0.77
C ALA A 24 3.55 17.38 1.55
N ASP A 25 3.02 18.37 0.84
CA ASP A 25 2.57 19.64 1.41
C ASP A 25 1.06 19.67 1.75
N VAL A 26 0.28 18.67 1.28
CA VAL A 26 -1.18 18.64 1.47
C VAL A 26 -1.55 18.39 2.94
N VAL A 27 -2.49 19.18 3.45
CA VAL A 27 -3.11 18.91 4.76
C VAL A 27 -4.04 17.69 4.67
N PRO A 28 -4.19 16.89 5.74
CA PRO A 28 -4.95 15.65 5.70
C PRO A 28 -6.36 15.78 5.12
N GLU A 29 -7.06 16.87 5.44
CA GLU A 29 -8.44 17.16 5.06
C GLU A 29 -8.60 17.39 3.54
N ASP A 30 -7.55 17.88 2.87
CA ASP A 30 -7.54 18.13 1.43
C ASP A 30 -7.01 16.92 0.62
N GLY A 31 -6.56 15.87 1.31
CA GLY A 31 -5.88 14.71 0.72
C GLY A 31 -6.72 14.02 -0.34
N ALA A 32 -8.00 13.74 -0.06
CA ALA A 32 -8.89 13.05 -0.99
C ALA A 32 -9.15 13.87 -2.27
N GLY A 33 -9.36 15.17 -2.10
CA GLY A 33 -9.52 16.09 -3.23
C GLY A 33 -8.26 16.19 -4.10
N LEU A 34 -7.07 16.10 -3.51
CA LEU A 34 -5.84 16.02 -4.29
C LEU A 34 -5.70 14.67 -5.01
N VAL A 35 -5.99 13.55 -4.34
CA VAL A 35 -5.98 12.22 -4.96
C VAL A 35 -6.90 12.15 -6.17
N ALA A 36 -8.16 12.59 -6.02
CA ALA A 36 -9.15 12.59 -7.09
C ALA A 36 -8.66 13.39 -8.31
N ARG A 37 -8.07 14.57 -8.09
CA ARG A 37 -7.52 15.40 -9.17
C ARG A 37 -6.34 14.73 -9.86
N VAL A 38 -5.39 14.16 -9.10
CA VAL A 38 -4.21 13.49 -9.68
C VAL A 38 -4.62 12.28 -10.52
N LEU A 39 -5.63 11.51 -10.10
CA LEU A 39 -6.12 10.36 -10.86
C LEU A 39 -6.83 10.70 -12.18
N THR A 40 -7.09 11.99 -12.45
CA THR A 40 -7.58 12.45 -13.77
C THR A 40 -6.46 12.75 -14.77
N ASP A 41 -5.19 12.61 -14.38
CA ASP A 41 -4.06 12.79 -15.30
C ASP A 41 -4.16 11.80 -16.47
N PRO A 42 -3.87 12.23 -17.71
CA PRO A 42 -3.85 11.33 -18.87
C PRO A 42 -2.89 10.16 -18.71
N ASP A 43 -1.79 10.34 -17.97
CA ASP A 43 -0.88 9.27 -17.60
C ASP A 43 -1.32 8.61 -16.28
N GLY A 44 -2.24 7.66 -16.41
CA GLY A 44 -2.79 6.92 -15.28
C GLY A 44 -1.77 6.06 -14.53
N ALA A 45 -0.68 5.64 -15.18
CA ALA A 45 0.36 4.83 -14.55
C ALA A 45 1.24 5.69 -13.63
N MET A 46 1.64 6.87 -14.10
CA MET A 46 2.38 7.86 -13.32
C MET A 46 1.52 8.39 -12.18
N ALA A 47 0.28 8.79 -12.45
CA ALA A 47 -0.65 9.27 -11.43
C ALA A 47 -0.93 8.21 -10.35
N GLY A 48 -1.21 6.97 -10.77
CA GLY A 48 -1.42 5.84 -9.86
C GLY A 48 -0.19 5.57 -8.98
N SER A 49 1.02 5.74 -9.51
CA SER A 49 2.26 5.60 -8.75
C SER A 49 2.42 6.70 -7.69
N ALA A 50 2.13 7.95 -8.04
CA ALA A 50 2.21 9.08 -7.11
C ALA A 50 1.18 8.94 -5.97
N VAL A 51 -0.06 8.57 -6.31
CA VAL A 51 -1.12 8.33 -5.33
C VAL A 51 -0.80 7.14 -4.44
N ARG A 52 -0.24 6.05 -4.99
CA ARG A 52 0.20 4.91 -4.19
C ARG A 52 1.26 5.32 -3.17
N GLU A 53 2.26 6.12 -3.56
CA GLU A 53 3.30 6.60 -2.64
C GLU A 53 2.70 7.43 -1.50
N TYR A 54 1.71 8.28 -1.81
CA TYR A 54 0.94 9.01 -0.80
C TYR A 54 0.18 8.08 0.14
N LEU A 55 -0.57 7.10 -0.38
CA LEU A 55 -1.31 6.14 0.44
C LEU A 55 -0.37 5.31 1.32
N ASP A 56 0.75 4.84 0.78
CA ASP A 56 1.74 4.05 1.51
C ASP A 56 2.27 4.82 2.72
N ARG A 57 2.60 6.11 2.54
CA ARG A 57 3.03 6.97 3.64
C ARG A 57 1.91 7.24 4.65
N ARG A 58 0.72 7.62 4.18
CA ARG A 58 -0.39 8.02 5.06
C ARG A 58 -0.94 6.84 5.86
N ALA A 59 -0.97 5.65 5.27
CA ALA A 59 -1.35 4.41 5.96
C ALA A 59 -0.40 4.07 7.11
N VAL A 60 0.91 4.31 6.94
CA VAL A 60 1.90 4.14 8.02
C VAL A 60 1.67 5.16 9.14
N GLU A 61 1.45 6.43 8.81
CA GLU A 61 1.17 7.49 9.80
C GLU A 61 -0.09 7.19 10.63
N LEU A 62 -1.13 6.67 9.99
CA LEU A 62 -2.42 6.38 10.62
C LEU A 62 -2.54 4.93 11.13
N PHE A 63 -1.49 4.12 11.06
CA PHE A 63 -1.62 2.66 11.16
C PHE A 63 -2.31 2.21 12.44
N THR A 64 -2.01 2.85 13.57
CA THR A 64 -2.66 2.60 14.87
C THR A 64 -3.62 3.71 15.29
N ASP A 65 -3.84 4.71 14.43
CA ASP A 65 -4.68 5.86 14.71
C ASP A 65 -6.18 5.51 14.59
N PRO A 66 -7.05 5.99 15.50
CA PRO A 66 -8.48 5.74 15.44
C PRO A 66 -9.17 6.42 14.24
N GLY A 67 -8.53 7.38 13.58
CA GLY A 67 -8.99 8.04 12.36
C GLY A 67 -8.77 7.22 11.08
N TYR A 68 -8.02 6.11 11.13
CA TYR A 68 -7.77 5.25 9.97
C TYR A 68 -9.07 4.81 9.25
N PRO A 69 -10.12 4.34 9.94
CA PRO A 69 -11.35 3.89 9.27
C PRO A 69 -12.05 5.01 8.47
N ALA A 70 -12.06 6.22 9.01
CA ALA A 70 -12.65 7.38 8.33
C ALA A 70 -11.84 7.76 7.09
N TRP A 71 -10.51 7.87 7.24
CA TRP A 71 -9.60 8.10 6.12
C TRP A 71 -9.71 7.02 5.04
N ARG A 72 -9.75 5.74 5.43
CA ARG A 72 -9.93 4.61 4.51
C ARG A 72 -11.23 4.75 3.72
N ALA A 73 -12.35 5.06 4.38
CA ALA A 73 -13.64 5.20 3.71
C ALA A 73 -13.61 6.33 2.67
N GLU A 74 -13.05 7.48 3.03
CA GLU A 74 -12.89 8.61 2.12
C GLU A 74 -11.97 8.27 0.93
N MET A 75 -10.83 7.62 1.19
CA MET A 75 -9.92 7.19 0.13
C MET A 75 -10.57 6.16 -0.79
N ALA A 76 -11.35 5.21 -0.25
CA ALA A 76 -11.97 4.14 -1.04
C ALA A 76 -12.89 4.68 -2.14
N GLU A 77 -13.64 5.75 -1.85
CA GLU A 77 -14.49 6.41 -2.84
C GLU A 77 -13.67 7.02 -3.97
N VAL A 78 -12.61 7.76 -3.65
CA VAL A 78 -11.83 8.49 -4.67
C VAL A 78 -10.93 7.58 -5.51
N VAL A 79 -10.51 6.42 -4.98
CA VAL A 79 -9.63 5.48 -5.71
C VAL A 79 -10.38 4.36 -6.42
N ALA A 80 -11.71 4.26 -6.27
CA ALA A 80 -12.52 3.13 -6.72
C ALA A 80 -12.34 2.78 -8.21
N ALA A 81 -12.15 3.79 -9.06
CA ALA A 81 -11.96 3.62 -10.50
C ALA A 81 -10.54 3.16 -10.90
N ASN A 82 -9.59 3.17 -9.97
CA ASN A 82 -8.21 2.76 -10.21
C ASN A 82 -7.88 1.49 -9.41
N ASP A 83 -7.92 0.32 -10.08
CA ASP A 83 -7.71 -0.99 -9.46
C ASP A 83 -6.36 -1.11 -8.74
N PHE A 84 -5.31 -0.50 -9.29
CA PHE A 84 -3.97 -0.57 -8.72
C PHE A 84 -3.91 0.10 -7.35
N VAL A 85 -4.46 1.32 -7.25
CA VAL A 85 -4.49 2.09 -6.01
C VAL A 85 -5.54 1.54 -5.04
N SER A 86 -6.73 1.18 -5.52
CA SER A 86 -7.79 0.51 -4.75
C SER A 86 -7.27 -0.76 -4.07
N ARG A 87 -6.51 -1.60 -4.79
CA ARG A 87 -5.90 -2.80 -4.21
C ARG A 87 -4.89 -2.43 -3.12
N ARG A 88 -4.03 -1.44 -3.32
CA ARG A 88 -3.06 -1.03 -2.29
C ARG A 88 -3.75 -0.58 -1.00
N LEU A 89 -4.86 0.17 -1.10
CA LEU A 89 -5.64 0.58 0.07
C LEU A 89 -6.25 -0.61 0.82
N ARG A 90 -6.78 -1.60 0.09
CA ARG A 90 -7.29 -2.85 0.68
C ARG A 90 -6.18 -3.62 1.40
N GLU A 91 -5.00 -3.75 0.78
CA GLU A 91 -3.85 -4.41 1.39
C GLU A 91 -3.41 -3.74 2.70
N TRP A 92 -3.33 -2.41 2.74
CA TRP A 92 -3.05 -1.69 3.99
C TRP A 92 -4.12 -1.92 5.06
N THR A 93 -5.39 -1.98 4.67
CA THR A 93 -6.49 -2.27 5.59
C THR A 93 -6.36 -3.67 6.18
N LEU A 94 -6.03 -4.67 5.36
CA LEU A 94 -5.79 -6.04 5.80
C LEU A 94 -4.58 -6.14 6.75
N LEU A 95 -3.47 -5.49 6.38
CA LEU A 95 -2.27 -5.44 7.21
C LEU A 95 -2.55 -4.81 8.58
N ARG A 96 -3.32 -3.71 8.60
CA ARG A 96 -3.73 -3.04 9.83
C ARG A 96 -4.61 -3.95 10.67
N ALA A 97 -5.68 -4.51 10.11
CA ALA A 97 -6.62 -5.34 10.85
C ALA A 97 -5.90 -6.46 11.60
N ALA A 98 -4.99 -7.16 10.91
CA ALA A 98 -4.19 -8.21 11.50
C ALA A 98 -3.21 -7.71 12.59
N ALA A 99 -2.67 -6.50 12.45
CA ALA A 99 -1.74 -5.91 13.41
C ALA A 99 -2.42 -5.41 14.69
N VAL A 100 -3.65 -4.88 14.58
CA VAL A 100 -4.42 -4.37 15.74
C VAL A 100 -5.35 -5.42 16.35
N GLY A 101 -5.35 -6.65 15.83
CA GLY A 101 -6.18 -7.75 16.35
C GLY A 101 -7.65 -7.67 15.95
N GLU A 102 -7.98 -6.87 14.94
CA GLU A 102 -9.30 -6.90 14.30
C GLU A 102 -9.44 -8.17 13.43
N PRO A 103 -10.67 -8.61 13.12
CA PRO A 103 -10.89 -9.74 12.23
C PRO A 103 -10.24 -9.54 10.86
N TRP A 104 -9.58 -10.58 10.35
CA TRP A 104 -8.96 -10.63 9.03
C TRP A 104 -8.99 -12.06 8.52
N GLU A 105 -8.97 -12.22 7.19
CA GLU A 105 -9.07 -13.52 6.54
C GLU A 105 -7.72 -13.98 5.99
N ALA A 106 -7.32 -15.22 6.33
CA ALA A 106 -6.06 -15.78 5.86
C ALA A 106 -6.02 -15.92 4.33
N ASP A 107 -7.14 -16.32 3.72
CA ASP A 107 -7.24 -16.48 2.28
C ASP A 107 -7.06 -15.14 1.55
N GLU A 108 -7.55 -14.03 2.13
CA GLU A 108 -7.35 -12.69 1.57
C GLU A 108 -5.86 -12.31 1.59
N LEU A 109 -5.15 -12.61 2.68
CA LEU A 109 -3.71 -12.39 2.78
C LEU A 109 -2.93 -13.26 1.77
N LEU A 110 -3.33 -14.52 1.60
CA LEU A 110 -2.68 -15.44 0.67
C LEU A 110 -2.96 -15.11 -0.80
N ALA A 111 -4.08 -14.45 -1.09
CA ALA A 111 -4.41 -13.91 -2.40
C ALA A 111 -3.77 -12.54 -2.69
N ALA A 112 -3.34 -11.81 -1.67
CA ALA A 112 -2.73 -10.47 -1.79
C ALA A 112 -1.43 -10.47 -2.61
N THR A 113 -0.97 -9.28 -3.01
CA THR A 113 0.26 -9.16 -3.81
C THR A 113 1.50 -9.59 -3.04
N ASP A 114 2.56 -9.91 -3.79
CA ASP A 114 3.87 -10.23 -3.23
C ASP A 114 4.40 -9.12 -2.31
N TRP A 115 4.10 -7.85 -2.60
CA TRP A 115 4.44 -6.73 -1.71
C TRP A 115 3.73 -6.86 -0.36
N CYS A 116 2.43 -7.13 -0.35
CA CYS A 116 1.63 -7.18 0.89
C CYS A 116 2.10 -8.31 1.77
N GLN A 117 2.26 -9.50 1.17
CA GLN A 117 2.74 -10.67 1.88
C GLN A 117 4.19 -10.51 2.37
N LEU A 118 5.07 -9.91 1.58
CA LEU A 118 6.44 -9.66 2.01
C LEU A 118 6.48 -8.64 3.15
N HIS A 119 5.70 -7.55 3.05
CA HIS A 119 5.58 -6.56 4.12
C HIS A 119 5.10 -7.23 5.42
N ALA A 120 4.00 -8.01 5.37
CA ALA A 120 3.51 -8.76 6.51
C ALA A 120 4.56 -9.74 7.08
N ALA A 121 5.26 -10.48 6.22
CA ALA A 121 6.28 -11.44 6.64
C ALA A 121 7.48 -10.78 7.35
N GLU A 122 7.80 -9.53 6.98
CA GLU A 122 8.94 -8.79 7.54
C GLU A 122 8.54 -8.01 8.80
N THR A 123 7.35 -7.42 8.85
CA THR A 123 6.97 -6.49 9.93
C THR A 123 6.09 -7.12 11.00
N SER A 124 5.22 -8.07 10.66
CA SER A 124 4.17 -8.57 11.56
C SER A 124 4.72 -9.21 12.83
N THR A 125 4.03 -8.96 13.93
CA THR A 125 4.18 -9.65 15.22
C THR A 125 3.00 -10.59 15.52
N ALA A 126 1.99 -10.65 14.65
CA ALA A 126 0.86 -11.54 14.82
C ALA A 126 1.25 -12.97 14.41
N GLY A 127 1.25 -13.90 15.37
CA GLY A 127 1.63 -15.30 15.14
C GLY A 127 0.80 -15.98 14.05
N ALA A 128 -0.50 -15.71 13.99
CA ALA A 128 -1.41 -16.26 12.98
C ALA A 128 -1.08 -15.78 11.55
N VAL A 129 -0.71 -14.51 11.38
CA VAL A 129 -0.24 -13.97 10.08
C VAL A 129 1.02 -14.68 9.63
N LEU A 130 2.00 -14.81 10.54
CA LEU A 130 3.26 -15.46 10.21
C LEU A 130 3.07 -16.95 9.92
N ALA A 131 2.18 -17.63 10.63
CA ALA A 131 1.84 -19.03 10.37
C ALA A 131 1.22 -19.21 8.97
N ALA A 132 0.20 -18.43 8.63
CA ALA A 132 -0.43 -18.46 7.31
C ALA A 132 0.60 -18.24 6.19
N LEU A 133 1.50 -17.25 6.35
CA LEU A 133 2.53 -16.96 5.34
C LEU A 133 3.63 -18.01 5.26
N VAL A 134 3.95 -18.72 6.35
CA VAL A 134 4.90 -19.85 6.31
C VAL A 134 4.33 -21.00 5.47
N GLU A 135 3.04 -21.28 5.62
CA GLU A 135 2.37 -22.39 4.95
C GLU A 135 2.04 -22.06 3.48
N GLY A 136 1.40 -20.90 3.26
CA GLY A 136 0.78 -20.56 1.97
C GLY A 136 1.40 -19.38 1.23
N GLY A 137 2.42 -18.72 1.76
CA GLY A 137 2.98 -17.51 1.13
C GLY A 137 3.40 -17.74 -0.33
N ARG A 138 3.09 -16.80 -1.22
CA ARG A 138 3.17 -16.97 -2.69
C ARG A 138 4.56 -17.34 -3.19
N THR A 139 5.60 -16.78 -2.60
CA THR A 139 6.99 -17.02 -3.01
C THR A 139 7.82 -17.68 -1.91
N LYS A 140 8.88 -18.38 -2.31
CA LYS A 140 9.86 -18.94 -1.37
C LYS A 140 10.45 -17.87 -0.45
N ARG A 141 10.68 -16.66 -0.97
CA ARG A 141 11.19 -15.51 -0.19
C ARG A 141 10.24 -15.15 0.94
N ILE A 142 8.96 -15.00 0.64
CA ILE A 142 7.91 -14.68 1.62
C ILE A 142 7.86 -15.74 2.73
N ARG A 143 7.75 -17.04 2.35
CA ARG A 143 7.71 -18.14 3.34
C ARG A 143 8.95 -18.16 4.24
N SER A 144 10.13 -17.88 3.67
CA SER A 144 11.40 -17.84 4.40
C SER A 144 11.51 -16.64 5.35
N ALA A 145 11.03 -15.47 4.92
CA ALA A 145 10.95 -14.27 5.74
C ALA A 145 10.02 -14.50 6.94
N ALA A 146 8.81 -15.02 6.69
CA ALA A 146 7.83 -15.34 7.72
C ALA A 146 8.36 -16.35 8.75
N LYS A 147 9.04 -17.42 8.29
CA LYS A 147 9.68 -18.41 9.18
C LYS A 147 10.80 -17.80 10.03
N SER A 148 11.53 -16.84 9.48
CA SER A 148 12.59 -16.15 10.20
C SER A 148 12.03 -15.17 11.22
N ARG A 149 10.94 -14.47 10.88
CA ARG A 149 10.24 -13.54 11.77
C ARG A 149 9.54 -14.28 12.91
N SER A 150 8.85 -15.40 12.64
CA SER A 150 8.14 -16.17 13.67
C SER A 150 9.07 -16.68 14.78
N ARG A 151 10.32 -17.00 14.45
CA ARG A 151 11.36 -17.36 15.42
C ARG A 151 11.80 -16.20 16.32
N LYS A 152 11.61 -14.94 15.90
CA LYS A 152 11.97 -13.74 16.66
C LYS A 152 10.83 -13.18 17.51
N VAL A 153 9.59 -13.60 17.23
CA VAL A 153 8.38 -13.12 17.91
C VAL A 153 7.88 -14.10 18.97
N LYS A 154 8.32 -15.36 18.91
CA LYS A 154 8.23 -16.30 20.04
C LYS A 154 9.06 -15.81 21.21
#